data_AF-A0A132BEE8-F1
#
_entry.id   AF-A0A132BEE8-F1
#
_cell.length_a   1.000
_cell.length_b   1.000
_cell.length_c   1.000
_cell.angle_alpha   90.00
_cell.angle_beta   90.00
_cell.angle_gamma   90.00
#
_symmetry.space_group_name_H-M   'P 1'
#
loop_
_entity.id
_entity.type
_entity.pdbx_description
1 polymer ?
#
loop_
_entity_poly.entity_id
_entity_poly.type
_entity_poly.pdbx_seq_one_letter_code
_entity_poly.pdbx_strand_id
1 'polypeptide(L)'
;MMLSTQCFKGMGTVYLSPLILDVYRGSSTAFSINAGGSQNKVWYPADQLTIIPWQIVKDTMEGEDSKAMIDDSERLPQVNKNYIMNDGLRILGLNPLNPFYKDFGLSFKRSAPTMIRLNALLLLPPKIIVLKDSKDINDRPELTDGGWNLAKQGVQYRNVFMTFSISVFGPEQLLLYPDLWVSKHKPRASIPEHYLSTA
;
A
#
# COMPACT_ATOMS: atom_id res chain seq x y z
N MET A 1 11.57 12.61 -16.92
CA MET A 1 11.34 13.00 -15.51
C MET A 1 10.59 14.33 -15.53
N MET A 2 9.26 14.27 -15.58
CA MET A 2 8.40 15.46 -15.54
C MET A 2 8.11 15.75 -14.07
N LEU A 3 8.57 16.89 -13.56
CA LEU A 3 8.23 17.35 -12.23
C LEU A 3 6.83 17.96 -12.27
N SER A 4 5.85 17.23 -11.72
CA SER A 4 4.49 17.74 -11.49
C SER A 4 4.56 18.89 -10.48
N THR A 5 4.09 20.07 -10.89
CA THR A 5 4.09 21.28 -10.08
C THR A 5 2.74 21.39 -9.37
N GLN A 6 2.66 20.99 -8.10
CA GLN A 6 1.48 21.32 -7.29
C GLN A 6 1.59 22.73 -6.73
N CYS A 7 0.68 23.58 -7.18
CA CYS A 7 0.55 25.01 -6.86
C CYS A 7 0.23 25.26 -5.37
N PHE A 8 1.05 26.09 -4.73
CA PHE A 8 0.69 26.76 -3.48
C PHE A 8 -0.42 27.80 -3.73
N LYS A 9 -1.63 27.55 -3.23
CA LYS A 9 -2.72 28.55 -3.15
C LYS A 9 -2.49 29.47 -1.94
N GLY A 10 -1.84 30.60 -2.19
CA GLY A 10 -1.75 31.72 -1.26
C GLY A 10 -1.72 33.04 -2.04
N MET A 11 -2.89 33.53 -2.45
CA MET A 11 -3.03 34.77 -3.21
C MET A 11 -2.65 35.99 -2.36
N GLY A 12 -1.57 36.66 -2.76
CA GLY A 12 -1.23 38.01 -2.34
C GLY A 12 -0.38 38.66 -3.42
N THR A 13 -0.98 39.53 -4.22
CA THR A 13 -0.25 40.34 -5.21
C THR A 13 0.59 41.37 -4.46
N VAL A 14 1.90 41.22 -4.46
CA VAL A 14 2.82 42.19 -3.85
C VAL A 14 3.36 43.11 -4.94
N TYR A 15 3.01 44.39 -4.87
CA TYR A 15 3.65 45.43 -5.69
C TYR A 15 5.06 45.67 -5.15
N LEU A 16 6.08 45.36 -5.95
CA LEU A 16 7.46 45.71 -5.65
C LEU A 16 7.61 47.24 -5.71
N SER A 17 8.28 47.83 -4.72
CA SER A 17 8.59 49.26 -4.76
C SER A 17 9.56 49.54 -5.92
N PRO A 18 9.48 50.74 -6.55
CA PRO A 18 10.28 51.07 -7.73
C PRO A 18 11.80 51.00 -7.49
N LEU A 19 12.25 51.02 -6.24
CA LEU A 19 13.67 51.01 -5.87
C LEU A 19 14.35 49.63 -6.00
N ILE A 20 13.58 48.54 -6.15
CA ILE A 20 14.13 47.19 -6.35
C ILE A 20 14.23 46.83 -7.84
N LEU A 21 13.52 47.56 -8.72
CA LEU A 21 13.50 47.28 -10.15
C LEU A 21 14.84 47.57 -10.87
N ASP A 22 15.66 48.49 -10.36
CA ASP A 22 16.88 48.92 -11.06
C ASP A 22 18.07 47.94 -10.93
N VAL A 23 17.95 46.89 -10.10
CA VAL A 23 19.03 45.91 -9.87
C VAL A 23 18.71 44.53 -10.47
N TYR A 24 17.46 44.24 -10.86
CA TYR A 24 17.04 42.88 -11.18
C TYR A 24 16.46 42.71 -12.59
N ARG A 25 17.23 42.05 -13.47
CA ARG A 25 16.75 41.43 -14.72
C ARG A 25 16.19 40.01 -14.47
N GLY A 26 15.30 39.87 -13.50
CA GLY A 26 14.53 38.63 -13.30
C GLY A 26 13.31 38.58 -14.23
N SER A 27 12.70 37.41 -14.40
CA SER A 27 11.45 37.32 -15.16
C SER A 27 10.35 38.09 -14.44
N SER A 28 9.73 39.08 -15.10
CA SER A 28 8.70 39.95 -14.50
C SER A 28 7.40 39.22 -14.13
N THR A 29 7.31 37.91 -14.38
CA THR A 29 6.10 37.09 -14.19
C THR A 29 6.23 36.05 -13.08
N ALA A 30 7.37 35.96 -12.40
CA ALA A 30 7.57 34.96 -11.35
C ALA A 30 6.92 35.40 -10.02
N PHE A 31 6.36 34.43 -9.27
CA PHE A 31 5.84 34.68 -7.93
C PHE A 31 6.99 34.87 -6.92
N SER A 32 6.76 35.68 -5.89
CA SER A 32 7.70 35.83 -4.77
C SER A 32 7.33 34.91 -3.60
N ILE A 33 8.33 34.29 -2.97
CA ILE A 33 8.18 33.41 -1.81
C ILE A 33 8.70 34.12 -0.56
N ASN A 34 7.94 34.08 0.53
CA ASN A 34 8.41 34.56 1.84
C ASN A 34 9.24 33.46 2.52
N ALA A 35 10.52 33.71 2.73
CA ALA A 35 11.42 32.83 3.48
C ALA A 35 11.67 33.33 4.92
N GLY A 36 11.12 34.48 5.29
CA GLY A 36 11.22 35.06 6.63
C GLY A 36 10.08 34.64 7.57
N GLY A 37 10.14 35.13 8.80
CA GLY A 37 9.08 34.94 9.80
C GLY A 37 7.85 35.80 9.51
N SER A 38 6.75 35.55 10.25
CA SER A 38 5.51 36.31 10.09
C SER A 38 5.69 37.82 10.35
N GLN A 39 6.54 38.18 11.32
CA GLN A 39 6.82 39.57 11.71
C GLN A 39 7.97 40.22 10.92
N ASN A 40 8.86 39.42 10.32
CA ASN A 40 9.98 39.90 9.51
C ASN A 40 9.99 39.15 8.18
N LYS A 41 9.21 39.67 7.22
CA LYS A 41 9.01 39.04 5.92
C LYS A 41 10.18 39.36 5.00
N VAL A 42 10.75 38.31 4.40
CA VAL A 42 11.83 38.43 3.41
C VAL A 42 11.37 37.71 2.16
N TRP A 43 11.21 38.47 1.07
CA TRP A 43 10.65 37.98 -0.19
C TRP A 43 11.75 37.73 -1.21
N TYR A 44 11.75 36.53 -1.77
CA TYR A 44 12.67 36.13 -2.85
C TYR A 44 11.86 35.73 -4.10
N PRO A 45 12.29 36.12 -5.31
CA PRO A 45 11.69 35.62 -6.55
C PRO A 45 11.83 34.09 -6.66
N ALA A 46 10.74 33.38 -6.96
CA ALA A 46 10.73 31.90 -7.01
C ALA A 46 11.65 31.33 -8.11
N ASP A 47 11.84 32.07 -9.21
CA ASP A 47 12.71 31.69 -10.32
C ASP A 47 14.20 31.75 -9.97
N GLN A 48 14.56 32.36 -8.83
CA GLN A 48 15.94 32.42 -8.33
C GLN A 48 16.20 31.45 -7.17
N LEU A 49 15.21 30.66 -6.77
CA LEU A 49 15.33 29.71 -5.66
C LEU A 49 15.56 28.30 -6.17
N THR A 50 16.45 27.58 -5.50
CA THR A 50 16.68 26.14 -5.71
C THR A 50 16.27 25.38 -4.47
N ILE A 51 15.53 24.28 -4.65
CA ILE A 51 15.19 23.38 -3.55
C ILE A 51 16.47 22.69 -3.07
N ILE A 52 16.73 22.77 -1.76
CA ILE A 52 17.90 22.11 -1.15
C ILE A 52 17.70 20.59 -1.27
N PRO A 53 18.71 19.84 -1.73
CA PRO A 53 18.60 18.39 -1.81
C PRO A 53 18.42 17.76 -0.42
N TRP A 54 17.93 16.52 -0.39
CA TRP A 54 17.74 15.73 0.84
C TRP A 54 16.64 16.23 1.79
N GLN A 55 15.68 17.00 1.28
CA GLN A 55 14.45 17.31 2.02
C GLN A 55 13.45 16.16 1.91
N ILE A 56 12.85 15.78 3.04
CA ILE A 56 11.85 14.72 3.11
C ILE A 56 10.50 15.26 2.64
N VAL A 57 9.88 14.54 1.70
CA VAL A 57 8.48 14.77 1.32
C VAL A 57 7.58 14.20 2.41
N LYS A 58 6.71 15.03 2.98
CA LYS A 58 5.78 14.63 4.06
C LYS A 58 4.39 14.30 3.57
N ASP A 59 4.06 14.74 2.36
CA ASP A 59 2.74 14.55 1.78
C ASP A 59 2.57 13.12 1.27
N THR A 60 1.33 12.65 1.24
CA THR A 60 1.01 11.32 0.70
C THR A 60 1.19 11.32 -0.82
N MET A 61 1.96 10.37 -1.33
CA MET A 61 2.09 10.13 -2.76
C MET A 61 0.86 9.36 -3.25
N GLU A 62 0.17 9.90 -4.25
CA GLU A 62 -1.02 9.30 -4.85
C GLU A 62 -0.78 8.88 -6.29
N GLY A 63 -1.57 7.93 -6.79
CA GLY A 63 -1.59 7.55 -8.20
C GLY A 63 -0.25 7.01 -8.70
N GLU A 64 0.25 7.61 -9.78
CA GLU A 64 1.44 7.13 -10.50
C GLU A 64 2.73 7.24 -9.69
N ASP A 65 2.88 8.30 -8.88
CA ASP A 65 4.08 8.50 -8.05
C ASP A 65 4.20 7.41 -6.98
N SER A 66 3.06 7.01 -6.40
CA SER A 66 2.99 5.91 -5.43
C SER A 66 3.36 4.58 -6.08
N LYS A 67 2.83 4.33 -7.28
CA LYS A 67 3.15 3.12 -8.05
C LYS A 67 4.64 3.06 -8.40
N ALA A 68 5.20 4.16 -8.90
CA ALA A 68 6.64 4.24 -9.20
C ALA A 68 7.49 3.97 -7.96
N MET A 69 7.10 4.51 -6.79
CA MET A 69 7.80 4.25 -5.53
C MET A 69 7.73 2.77 -5.12
N ILE A 70 6.59 2.11 -5.32
CA ILE A 70 6.44 0.67 -5.07
C ILE A 70 7.34 -0.11 -6.02
N ASP A 71 7.27 0.16 -7.33
CA ASP A 71 8.04 -0.55 -8.36
C ASP A 71 9.56 -0.41 -8.12
N ASP A 72 10.03 0.77 -7.68
CA ASP A 72 11.44 1.01 -7.37
C ASP A 72 11.91 0.34 -6.06
N SER A 73 10.99 0.17 -5.11
CA SER A 73 11.26 -0.38 -3.77
C SER A 73 11.09 -1.89 -3.72
N GLU A 74 10.22 -2.47 -4.54
CA GLU A 74 9.95 -3.89 -4.59
C GLU A 74 11.13 -4.63 -5.22
N ARG A 75 11.80 -5.45 -4.41
CA ARG A 75 12.97 -6.21 -4.84
C ARG A 75 12.95 -7.60 -4.26
N LEU A 76 13.39 -8.57 -5.06
CA LEU A 76 13.58 -9.94 -4.60
C LEU A 76 14.55 -9.96 -3.40
N PRO A 77 14.33 -10.84 -2.40
CA PRO A 77 15.18 -10.90 -1.21
C PRO A 77 16.68 -11.06 -1.52
N GLN A 78 17.02 -11.84 -2.55
CA GLN A 78 18.40 -12.06 -2.97
C GLN A 78 19.05 -10.79 -3.55
N VAL A 79 18.29 -9.99 -4.30
CA VAL A 79 18.74 -8.71 -4.84
C VAL A 79 18.91 -7.71 -3.71
N ASN A 80 17.93 -7.62 -2.81
CA ASN A 80 17.99 -6.73 -1.65
C ASN A 80 19.19 -7.04 -0.74
N LYS A 81 19.48 -8.34 -0.52
CA LYS A 81 20.68 -8.78 0.18
C LYS A 81 21.96 -8.24 -0.45
N ASN A 82 22.10 -8.30 -1.77
CA ASN A 82 23.29 -7.80 -2.46
C ASN A 82 23.42 -6.28 -2.32
N TYR A 83 22.31 -5.53 -2.46
CA TYR A 83 22.31 -4.07 -2.24
C TYR A 83 22.76 -3.69 -0.83
N ILE A 84 22.24 -4.37 0.19
CA ILE A 84 22.63 -4.11 1.59
C ILE A 84 24.12 -4.34 1.77
N MET A 85 24.64 -5.48 1.28
CA MET A 85 26.04 -5.87 1.49
C MET A 85 27.04 -5.01 0.72
N ASN A 86 26.71 -4.60 -0.51
CA ASN A 86 27.64 -3.89 -1.39
C ASN A 86 27.55 -2.36 -1.21
N ASP A 87 26.34 -1.82 -1.13
CA ASP A 87 26.11 -0.37 -1.13
C ASP A 87 25.62 0.13 0.23
N GLY A 88 24.68 -0.59 0.86
CA GLY A 88 24.00 -0.15 2.07
C GLY A 88 24.97 0.13 3.22
N LEU A 89 25.91 -0.78 3.47
CA LEU A 89 26.92 -0.60 4.53
C LEU A 89 27.79 0.65 4.30
N ARG A 90 28.18 0.90 3.04
CA ARG A 90 28.97 2.09 2.68
C ARG A 90 28.16 3.37 2.85
N ILE A 91 26.91 3.39 2.37
CA ILE A 91 26.01 4.55 2.46
C ILE A 91 25.74 4.92 3.93
N LEU A 92 25.55 3.91 4.79
CA LEU A 92 25.34 4.11 6.22
C LEU A 92 26.62 4.47 6.99
N GLY A 93 27.77 4.59 6.32
CA GLY A 93 29.06 4.86 6.94
C GLY A 93 29.59 3.71 7.80
N LEU A 94 28.97 2.52 7.72
CA LEU A 94 29.33 1.31 8.46
C LEU A 94 30.52 0.62 7.78
N ASN A 95 31.71 1.19 7.96
CA ASN A 95 32.95 0.61 7.48
C ASN A 95 33.64 -0.17 8.62
N PRO A 96 33.76 -1.51 8.54
CA PRO A 96 34.41 -2.31 9.58
C PRO A 96 35.86 -1.95 9.87
N LEU A 97 36.52 -1.27 8.92
CA LEU A 97 37.91 -0.82 9.02
C LEU A 97 38.04 0.59 9.62
N ASN A 98 36.93 1.27 9.91
CA ASN A 98 36.97 2.62 10.47
C ASN A 98 37.52 2.59 11.91
N PRO A 99 38.61 3.32 12.22
CA PRO A 99 39.20 3.39 13.55
C PRO A 99 38.21 3.87 14.62
N PHE A 100 37.24 4.72 14.24
CA PHE A 100 36.20 5.23 15.13
C PHE A 100 35.57 4.13 15.99
N TYR A 101 35.26 2.97 15.41
CA TYR A 101 34.62 1.88 16.15
C TYR A 101 35.52 1.28 17.24
N LYS A 102 36.85 1.28 17.04
CA LYS A 102 37.80 0.79 18.03
C LYS A 102 37.84 1.67 19.28
N ASP A 103 37.66 2.97 19.11
CA ASP A 103 37.62 3.92 20.22
C ASP A 103 36.43 3.66 21.16
N PHE A 104 35.35 3.06 20.63
CA PHE A 104 34.19 2.62 21.41
C PHE A 104 34.27 1.14 21.84
N GLY A 105 35.41 0.46 21.65
CA GLY A 105 35.58 -0.96 21.96
C GLY A 105 34.77 -1.90 21.04
N LEU A 106 34.23 -1.40 19.94
CA LEU A 106 33.50 -2.19 18.96
C LEU A 106 34.50 -2.84 18.00
N SER A 107 34.42 -4.16 17.89
CA SER A 107 35.22 -4.94 16.94
C SER A 107 34.31 -5.82 16.09
N PHE A 108 34.54 -5.78 14.78
CA PHE A 108 33.89 -6.69 13.86
C PHE A 108 34.63 -8.02 13.92
N LYS A 109 33.89 -9.11 14.21
CA LYS A 109 34.46 -10.46 14.34
C LYS A 109 35.15 -10.96 13.06
N ARG A 110 34.85 -10.37 11.91
CA ARG A 110 35.40 -10.68 10.60
C ARG A 110 35.91 -9.41 9.94
N SER A 111 36.96 -9.55 9.12
CA SER A 111 37.52 -8.47 8.29
C SER A 111 36.52 -7.96 7.24
N ALA A 112 35.55 -8.80 6.84
CA ALA A 112 34.47 -8.43 5.93
C ALA A 112 33.11 -8.54 6.64
N PRO A 113 32.20 -7.58 6.42
CA PRO A 113 30.84 -7.66 6.96
C PRO A 113 30.10 -8.81 6.25
N THR A 114 29.31 -9.58 6.99
CA THR A 114 28.51 -10.68 6.44
C THR A 114 27.18 -10.76 7.17
N MET A 115 26.09 -11.08 6.45
CA MET A 115 24.81 -11.38 7.09
C MET A 115 24.93 -12.58 8.05
N ILE A 116 24.29 -12.46 9.21
CA ILE A 116 24.21 -13.54 10.20
C ILE A 116 23.33 -14.65 9.63
N ARG A 117 23.81 -15.89 9.71
CA ARG A 117 23.02 -17.07 9.32
C ARG A 117 22.30 -17.62 10.54
N LEU A 118 21.00 -17.79 10.42
CA LEU A 118 20.15 -18.38 11.44
C LEU A 118 19.58 -19.69 10.91
N ASN A 119 19.60 -20.74 11.73
CA ASN A 119 18.93 -21.99 11.43
C ASN A 119 17.47 -21.84 11.86
N ALA A 120 16.62 -21.44 10.92
CA ALA A 120 15.18 -21.35 11.16
C ALA A 120 14.53 -22.73 11.03
N LEU A 121 13.60 -23.04 11.92
CA LEU A 121 12.74 -24.21 11.81
C LEU A 121 11.54 -23.88 10.92
N LEU A 122 11.29 -24.70 9.91
CA LEU A 122 10.08 -24.61 9.11
C LEU A 122 8.96 -25.38 9.81
N LEU A 123 7.91 -24.66 10.21
CA LEU A 123 6.73 -25.28 10.80
C LEU A 123 5.88 -25.90 9.69
N LEU A 124 5.31 -27.08 9.95
CA LEU A 124 4.31 -27.66 9.07
C LEU A 124 3.06 -26.78 9.05
N PRO A 125 2.42 -26.58 7.88
CA PRO A 125 1.23 -25.76 7.80
C PRO A 125 0.10 -26.35 8.65
N PRO A 126 -0.73 -25.50 9.29
CA PRO A 126 -1.87 -25.96 10.06
C PRO A 126 -2.93 -26.60 9.15
N LYS A 127 -3.77 -27.46 9.72
CA LYS A 127 -4.91 -28.04 9.00
C LYS A 127 -6.09 -27.07 9.05
N ILE A 128 -6.59 -26.68 7.88
CA ILE A 128 -7.81 -25.88 7.76
C ILE A 128 -9.02 -26.82 7.72
N ILE A 129 -10.01 -26.54 8.57
CA ILE A 129 -11.28 -27.26 8.63
C ILE A 129 -12.37 -26.32 8.11
N VAL A 130 -13.05 -26.72 7.03
CA VAL A 130 -14.19 -25.98 6.47
C VAL A 130 -15.48 -26.68 6.92
N LEU A 131 -16.49 -25.90 7.32
CA LEU A 131 -17.81 -26.36 7.77
C LEU A 131 -18.60 -26.98 6.61
N LYS A 132 -18.20 -28.17 6.20
CA LYS A 132 -18.98 -29.11 5.40
C LYS A 132 -18.77 -30.45 6.08
N ASP A 133 -19.81 -31.27 6.22
CA ASP A 133 -19.69 -32.69 6.59
C ASP A 133 -18.99 -33.49 5.47
N SER A 134 -17.84 -33.00 5.00
CA SER A 134 -17.04 -33.70 4.03
C SER A 134 -16.20 -34.71 4.79
N LYS A 135 -16.64 -35.97 4.66
CA LYS A 135 -15.89 -37.14 5.11
C LYS A 135 -14.62 -37.37 4.28
N ASP A 136 -14.41 -36.58 3.22
CA ASP A 136 -13.33 -36.78 2.27
C ASP A 136 -12.13 -35.85 2.53
N ILE A 137 -10.94 -36.43 2.67
CA ILE A 137 -9.70 -35.70 2.96
C ILE A 137 -9.28 -34.77 1.80
N ASN A 138 -9.81 -35.05 0.60
CA ASN A 138 -9.54 -34.32 -0.65
C ASN A 138 -10.33 -33.01 -0.79
N ASP A 139 -11.33 -32.76 0.06
CA ASP A 139 -12.13 -31.52 0.06
C ASP A 139 -11.47 -30.38 0.85
N ARG A 140 -10.26 -30.60 1.38
CA ARG A 140 -9.53 -29.59 2.17
C ARG A 140 -8.83 -28.59 1.25
N PRO A 141 -8.79 -27.30 1.63
CA PRO A 141 -7.98 -26.33 0.90
C PRO A 141 -6.51 -26.69 0.98
N GLU A 142 -5.88 -26.73 -0.19
CA GLU A 142 -4.43 -26.78 -0.32
C GLU A 142 -3.85 -25.47 0.21
N LEU A 143 -2.88 -25.57 1.12
CA LEU A 143 -2.10 -24.44 1.58
C LEU A 143 -0.87 -24.30 0.71
N THR A 144 -0.70 -23.15 0.08
CA THR A 144 0.46 -22.83 -0.76
C THR A 144 1.04 -21.50 -0.28
N ASP A 145 2.30 -21.50 0.13
CA ASP A 145 3.03 -20.30 0.60
C ASP A 145 2.27 -19.46 1.65
N GLY A 146 1.56 -20.13 2.56
CA GLY A 146 0.78 -19.48 3.61
C GLY A 146 -0.59 -18.93 3.17
N GLY A 147 -0.92 -19.05 1.88
CA GLY A 147 -2.25 -18.78 1.33
C GLY A 147 -3.11 -20.03 1.21
N TRP A 148 -4.43 -19.84 1.17
CA TRP A 148 -5.40 -20.87 0.81
C TRP A 148 -6.53 -20.24 -0.01
N ASN A 149 -7.22 -21.05 -0.82
CA ASN A 149 -8.35 -20.59 -1.62
C ASN A 149 -9.61 -21.40 -1.27
N LEU A 150 -10.74 -20.70 -1.09
CA LEU A 150 -12.05 -21.27 -0.81
C LEU A 150 -12.89 -21.58 -2.08
N ALA A 151 -12.39 -21.24 -3.27
CA ALA A 151 -13.14 -21.34 -4.52
C ALA A 151 -13.54 -22.76 -4.93
N LYS A 152 -12.80 -23.78 -4.49
CA LYS A 152 -13.10 -25.20 -4.78
C LYS A 152 -13.94 -25.85 -3.68
N GLN A 153 -14.07 -25.20 -2.54
CA GLN A 153 -14.81 -25.67 -1.39
C GLN A 153 -16.24 -25.13 -1.49
N GLY A 154 -17.21 -26.04 -1.55
CA GLY A 154 -18.60 -25.64 -1.37
C GLY A 154 -18.82 -25.18 0.06
N VAL A 155 -18.60 -23.89 0.34
CA VAL A 155 -18.87 -23.30 1.65
C VAL A 155 -20.38 -23.17 1.79
N GLN A 156 -20.99 -24.08 2.54
CA GLN A 156 -22.40 -23.98 2.87
C GLN A 156 -22.55 -22.98 4.03
N TYR A 157 -22.64 -21.70 3.69
CA TYR A 157 -23.06 -20.71 4.68
C TYR A 157 -24.51 -21.03 5.07
N ARG A 158 -24.73 -21.42 6.33
CA ARG A 158 -26.07 -21.56 6.91
C ARG A 158 -26.66 -20.20 7.30
N ASN A 159 -26.35 -19.16 6.54
CA ASN A 159 -26.95 -17.84 6.67
C ASN A 159 -27.96 -17.71 5.53
N VAL A 160 -29.21 -17.99 5.85
CA VAL A 160 -30.33 -17.65 4.97
C VAL A 160 -30.51 -16.13 5.09
N PHE A 161 -30.01 -15.39 4.10
CA PHE A 161 -30.31 -13.97 3.98
C PHE A 161 -31.79 -13.84 3.62
N MET A 162 -32.64 -13.54 4.60
CA MET A 162 -34.08 -13.40 4.37
C MET A 162 -34.41 -12.12 3.58
N THR A 163 -33.61 -11.06 3.74
CA THR A 163 -33.74 -9.81 2.99
C THR A 163 -32.36 -9.20 2.80
N PHE A 164 -32.06 -8.70 1.60
CA PHE A 164 -30.93 -7.82 1.33
C PHE A 164 -31.38 -6.72 0.36
N SER A 165 -30.77 -5.55 0.46
CA SER A 165 -30.92 -4.45 -0.50
C SER A 165 -29.54 -4.03 -1.00
N ILE A 166 -29.43 -3.71 -2.29
CA ILE A 166 -28.21 -3.18 -2.90
C ILE A 166 -28.54 -1.80 -3.43
N SER A 167 -27.84 -0.79 -2.94
CA SER A 167 -27.92 0.56 -3.48
C SER A 167 -26.64 0.85 -4.24
N VAL A 168 -26.75 0.94 -5.57
CA VAL A 168 -25.64 1.30 -6.45
C VAL A 168 -25.67 2.80 -6.67
N PHE A 169 -24.62 3.49 -6.22
CA PHE A 169 -24.42 4.91 -6.48
C PHE A 169 -23.37 5.08 -7.56
N GLY A 170 -23.83 5.10 -8.82
CA GLY A 170 -23.03 5.42 -10.00
C GLY A 170 -23.79 6.39 -10.91
N PRO A 171 -23.15 6.94 -11.96
CA PRO A 171 -23.82 7.83 -12.91
C PRO A 171 -24.96 7.14 -13.67
N GLU A 172 -24.98 5.81 -13.71
CA GLU A 172 -26.09 5.01 -14.21
C GLU A 172 -26.85 4.38 -13.04
N GLN A 173 -27.99 4.96 -12.67
CA GLN A 173 -28.92 4.36 -11.71
C GLN A 173 -29.63 3.18 -12.37
N LEU A 174 -29.16 1.95 -12.11
CA LEU A 174 -29.94 0.75 -12.40
C LEU A 174 -30.91 0.48 -11.25
N LEU A 175 -32.18 0.87 -11.47
CA LEU A 175 -33.32 0.45 -10.64
C LEU A 175 -33.54 -1.06 -10.85
N LEU A 176 -33.02 -1.89 -9.95
CA LEU A 176 -33.37 -3.31 -9.90
C LEU A 176 -34.70 -3.44 -9.13
N TYR A 177 -35.79 -3.71 -9.86
CA TYR A 177 -37.10 -4.00 -9.27
C TYR A 177 -37.11 -5.38 -8.58
N PRO A 178 -37.87 -5.56 -7.48
CA PRO A 178 -37.86 -6.80 -6.69
C PRO A 178 -38.59 -7.99 -7.33
N ASP A 179 -39.34 -7.79 -8.43
CA ASP A 179 -40.45 -8.69 -8.79
C ASP A 179 -40.11 -9.87 -9.72
N LEU A 180 -38.83 -10.20 -9.92
CA LEU A 180 -38.43 -11.32 -10.80
C LEU A 180 -37.84 -12.54 -10.10
N TRP A 181 -38.02 -12.68 -8.78
CA TRP A 181 -37.71 -13.92 -8.06
C TRP A 181 -38.91 -14.87 -8.00
N VAL A 182 -39.31 -15.41 -9.15
CA VAL A 182 -40.12 -16.63 -9.16
C VAL A 182 -39.20 -17.80 -8.81
N SER A 183 -39.22 -18.18 -7.53
CA SER A 183 -38.66 -19.42 -7.01
C SER A 183 -39.08 -20.61 -7.89
N LYS A 184 -38.12 -21.17 -8.66
CA LYS A 184 -38.27 -22.47 -9.34
C LYS A 184 -38.01 -23.65 -8.38
N HIS A 185 -38.45 -23.56 -7.13
CA HIS A 185 -38.58 -24.76 -6.30
C HIS A 185 -39.96 -25.37 -6.49
N LYS A 186 -40.05 -26.38 -7.37
CA LYS A 186 -41.15 -27.34 -7.34
C LYS A 186 -41.20 -27.95 -5.93
N PRO A 187 -42.31 -27.86 -5.19
CA PRO A 187 -42.50 -28.71 -4.03
C PRO A 187 -42.57 -30.16 -4.52
N ARG A 188 -41.69 -31.02 -3.99
CA ARG A 188 -41.73 -32.46 -4.25
C ARG A 188 -42.92 -33.02 -3.48
N ALA A 189 -44.03 -33.25 -4.19
CA ALA A 189 -45.18 -33.94 -3.64
C ALA A 189 -44.84 -35.41 -3.36
N SER A 190 -45.26 -35.87 -2.18
CA SER A 190 -46.07 -37.08 -1.92
C SER A 190 -45.58 -37.84 -0.68
N ILE A 191 -46.28 -37.61 0.44
CA ILE A 191 -46.32 -38.51 1.59
C ILE A 191 -47.08 -39.77 1.12
N PRO A 192 -46.58 -41.00 1.33
CA PRO A 192 -47.36 -42.20 1.03
C PRO A 192 -48.42 -42.39 2.12
N GLU A 193 -49.68 -42.14 1.79
CA GLU A 193 -50.83 -42.68 2.52
C GLU A 193 -50.94 -44.17 2.23
N HIS A 194 -50.33 -45.00 3.08
CA HIS A 194 -50.79 -46.36 3.28
C HIS A 194 -50.54 -46.70 4.74
N TYR A 195 -51.59 -46.63 5.56
CA TYR A 195 -51.96 -47.63 6.57
C TYR A 195 -53.11 -47.07 7.42
N LEU A 196 -54.33 -47.05 6.88
CA LEU A 196 -55.55 -47.15 7.68
C LEU A 196 -56.67 -47.78 6.81
N SER A 197 -56.88 -49.09 6.93
CA SER A 197 -58.23 -49.68 7.00
C SER A 197 -58.16 -51.15 7.45
N THR A 198 -58.55 -51.36 8.71
CA THR A 198 -59.43 -52.43 9.25
C THR A 198 -59.28 -53.87 8.75
N ALA A 199 -58.92 -54.76 9.67
CA ALA A 199 -59.85 -55.70 10.28
C ALA A 199 -59.47 -55.91 11.77
#